data_AF-A0A353H7H8-F1
#
_entry.id   AF-A0A353H7H8-F1
#
_cell.length_a   1.000
_cell.length_b   1.000
_cell.length_c   1.000
_cell.angle_alpha   90.00
_cell.angle_beta   90.00
_cell.angle_gamma   90.00
#
_symmetry.space_group_name_H-M   'P 1'
#
loop_
_entity.id
_entity.type
_entity.pdbx_description
1 polymer ?
#
loop_
_entity_poly.entity_id
_entity_poly.type
_entity_poly.pdbx_seq_one_letter_code
_entity_poly.pdbx_strand_id
1 'polypeptide(L)'
;MKKWIKVAISILVIAISFFSGWFYESIKNLDLFYSRGEYSLPSSIVVEQESSDGLYNAQILYEDSSKAFYLAVHKRDGTRLIVDSNFVPGAGYHEPLFKMCWDKNNKNVYITIDHDFGEGKLKFVFSLSELKLSKVN
;
A
#
# COMPACT_ATOMS: atom_id res chain seq x y z
N MET A 1 -32.05 -16.05 -45.33
CA MET A 1 -30.69 -16.26 -44.76
C MET A 1 -29.93 -14.97 -44.45
N LYS A 2 -29.84 -13.97 -45.35
CA LYS A 2 -29.04 -12.74 -45.12
C LYS A 2 -29.46 -11.86 -43.92
N LYS A 3 -30.72 -11.95 -43.45
CA LYS A 3 -31.25 -11.12 -42.34
C LYS A 3 -30.75 -11.56 -40.95
N TRP A 4 -30.52 -12.86 -40.76
CA TRP A 4 -30.08 -13.45 -39.48
C TRP A 4 -28.59 -13.24 -39.21
N ILE A 5 -27.77 -13.15 -40.26
CA ILE A 5 -26.33 -12.89 -40.17
C ILE A 5 -26.04 -11.49 -39.59
N LYS A 6 -26.84 -10.48 -39.97
CA LYS A 6 -26.67 -9.11 -39.45
C LYS A 6 -26.98 -9.00 -37.95
N VAL A 7 -27.95 -9.78 -37.46
CA VAL A 7 -28.31 -9.82 -36.03
C VAL A 7 -27.20 -10.47 -35.20
N ALA A 8 -26.65 -11.59 -35.69
CA ALA A 8 -25.56 -12.29 -35.01
C ALA A 8 -24.29 -11.44 -34.88
N ILE A 9 -23.92 -10.69 -35.93
CA ILE A 9 -22.76 -9.78 -35.89
C ILE A 9 -22.98 -8.65 -34.87
N SER A 10 -24.20 -8.12 -34.78
CA SER A 10 -24.50 -7.01 -33.85
C SER A 10 -24.42 -7.46 -32.38
N ILE A 11 -24.87 -8.67 -32.07
CA ILE A 11 -24.77 -9.25 -30.72
C ILE A 11 -23.31 -9.50 -30.34
N LEU A 12 -22.48 -9.97 -31.29
CA LEU A 12 -21.06 -10.21 -31.05
C LEU A 12 -20.29 -8.91 -30.76
N VAL A 13 -20.59 -7.82 -31.48
CA VAL A 13 -19.96 -6.50 -31.25
C VAL A 13 -20.33 -5.93 -29.89
N ILE A 14 -21.59 -6.09 -29.45
CA ILE A 14 -22.03 -5.66 -28.11
C ILE A 14 -21.33 -6.51 -27.02
N ALA A 15 -21.23 -7.83 -27.19
CA ALA A 15 -20.56 -8.71 -26.22
C ALA A 15 -19.07 -8.37 -26.05
N ILE A 16 -18.36 -8.06 -27.15
CA ILE A 16 -16.96 -7.62 -27.11
C ILE A 16 -16.81 -6.28 -26.38
N SER A 17 -17.80 -5.38 -26.51
CA SER A 17 -17.78 -4.07 -25.87
C SER A 17 -18.03 -4.14 -24.34
N PHE A 18 -18.85 -5.11 -23.90
CA PHE A 18 -19.02 -5.39 -22.46
C PHE A 18 -17.79 -6.07 -21.86
N PHE A 19 -17.13 -6.96 -22.61
CA PHE A 19 -15.92 -7.65 -22.14
C PHE A 19 -14.72 -6.69 -22.04
N SER A 20 -14.59 -5.74 -22.97
CA SER A 20 -13.51 -4.74 -22.93
C SER A 20 -13.68 -3.75 -21.79
N GLY A 21 -14.89 -3.33 -21.43
CA GLY A 21 -15.13 -2.44 -20.29
C GLY A 21 -14.74 -3.06 -18.94
N TRP A 22 -15.13 -4.32 -18.71
CA TRP A 22 -14.79 -5.04 -17.46
C TRP A 22 -13.29 -5.39 -17.38
N PHE A 23 -12.67 -5.71 -18.52
CA PHE A 23 -11.23 -5.94 -18.60
C PHE A 23 -10.42 -4.65 -18.42
N TYR A 24 -10.90 -3.51 -18.94
CA TYR A 24 -10.21 -2.22 -18.82
C TYR A 24 -10.23 -1.67 -17.38
N GLU A 25 -11.34 -1.82 -16.65
CA GLU A 25 -11.37 -1.46 -15.22
C GLU A 25 -10.55 -2.43 -14.35
N SER A 26 -10.45 -3.70 -14.73
CA SER A 26 -9.56 -4.66 -14.06
C SER A 26 -8.07 -4.32 -14.28
N ILE A 27 -7.70 -3.87 -15.48
CA ILE A 27 -6.33 -3.43 -15.79
C ILE A 27 -6.02 -2.08 -15.13
N LYS A 28 -6.93 -1.11 -15.06
CA LYS A 28 -6.67 0.14 -14.32
C LYS A 28 -6.41 -0.09 -12.83
N ASN A 29 -7.13 -1.05 -12.23
CA ASN A 29 -6.84 -1.44 -10.85
C ASN A 29 -5.47 -2.10 -10.74
N LEU A 30 -5.01 -2.82 -11.76
CA LEU A 30 -3.66 -3.41 -11.85
C LEU A 30 -2.56 -2.35 -12.10
N ASP A 31 -2.82 -1.33 -12.91
CA ASP A 31 -1.88 -0.24 -13.24
C ASP A 31 -1.59 0.69 -12.05
N LEU A 32 -2.52 0.80 -11.10
CA LEU A 32 -2.27 1.46 -9.81
C LEU A 32 -1.28 0.68 -8.92
N PHE A 33 -1.06 -0.62 -9.17
CA PHE A 33 -0.05 -1.42 -8.47
C PHE A 33 1.33 -1.40 -9.14
N TYR A 34 1.44 -0.97 -10.41
CA TYR A 34 2.68 -1.06 -11.18
C TYR A 34 3.43 0.29 -11.38
N SER A 35 2.82 1.42 -11.02
CA SER A 35 3.40 2.77 -11.26
C SER A 35 4.36 3.28 -10.18
N ARG A 36 5.23 2.41 -9.63
CA ARG A 36 6.39 2.87 -8.85
C ARG A 36 7.54 1.87 -8.95
N GLY A 37 8.18 1.88 -10.14
CA GLY A 37 9.52 1.37 -10.44
C GLY A 37 10.02 0.19 -9.61
N GLU A 38 9.98 -1.00 -10.20
CA GLU A 38 10.72 -2.17 -9.73
C GLU A 38 12.23 -1.90 -9.76
N TYR A 39 12.74 -1.42 -8.63
CA TYR A 39 13.95 -1.94 -8.02
C TYR A 39 13.56 -2.24 -6.58
N SER A 40 13.11 -3.47 -6.27
CA SER A 40 13.06 -3.89 -4.87
C SER A 40 14.51 -4.09 -4.41
N LEU A 41 15.17 -3.00 -4.03
CA LEU A 41 16.39 -3.12 -3.26
C LEU A 41 16.02 -3.92 -2.00
N PRO A 42 16.89 -4.83 -1.53
CA PRO A 42 16.59 -5.68 -0.40
C PRO A 42 16.31 -4.77 0.80
N SER A 43 15.04 -4.60 1.13
CA SER A 43 14.62 -3.85 2.29
C SER A 43 14.51 -4.83 3.45
N SER A 44 15.13 -4.51 4.57
CA SER A 44 14.99 -5.31 5.79
C SER A 44 13.71 -4.92 6.52
N ILE A 45 13.02 -5.90 7.10
CA ILE A 45 11.86 -5.64 7.96
C ILE A 45 12.39 -5.21 9.33
N VAL A 46 12.01 -4.01 9.75
CA VAL A 46 12.39 -3.43 11.05
C VAL A 46 11.33 -3.75 12.10
N VAL A 47 10.06 -3.58 11.72
CA VAL A 47 8.90 -3.90 12.57
C VAL A 47 7.83 -4.52 11.69
N GLU A 48 7.13 -5.50 12.23
CA GLU A 48 6.00 -6.15 11.61
C GLU A 48 4.89 -6.30 12.64
N GLN A 49 3.65 -6.06 12.23
CA GLN A 49 2.48 -6.17 13.11
C GLN A 49 1.25 -6.60 12.31
N GLU A 50 0.77 -7.81 12.62
CA GLU A 50 -0.50 -8.31 12.11
C GLU A 50 -1.68 -7.57 12.77
N SER A 51 -2.73 -7.32 11.98
CA SER A 51 -4.01 -6.82 12.48
C SER A 51 -4.71 -7.87 13.34
N SER A 52 -5.57 -7.44 14.27
CA SER A 52 -6.22 -8.37 15.20
C SER A 52 -7.17 -9.39 14.53
N ASP A 53 -7.64 -9.09 13.31
CA ASP A 53 -8.46 -9.99 12.49
C ASP A 53 -7.64 -10.86 11.52
N GLY A 54 -6.32 -10.69 11.46
CA GLY A 54 -5.42 -11.41 10.55
C GLY A 54 -5.64 -11.11 9.07
N LEU A 55 -6.39 -10.05 8.72
CA LEU A 55 -6.64 -9.67 7.32
C LEU A 55 -5.53 -8.81 6.74
N TYR A 56 -4.81 -8.09 7.60
CA TYR A 56 -3.76 -7.18 7.22
C TYR A 56 -2.50 -7.42 8.03
N ASN A 57 -1.38 -7.09 7.41
CA ASN A 57 -0.09 -7.00 8.06
C ASN A 57 0.49 -5.63 7.76
N ALA A 58 1.10 -4.98 8.74
CA ALA A 58 1.82 -3.73 8.55
C ALA A 58 3.30 -3.98 8.80
N GLN A 59 4.16 -3.38 7.99
CA GLN A 59 5.60 -3.51 8.06
C GLN A 59 6.27 -2.15 7.92
N ILE A 60 7.28 -1.92 8.74
CA ILE A 60 8.25 -0.84 8.54
C ILE A 60 9.49 -1.47 7.93
N LEU A 61 9.87 -1.00 6.75
CA LEU A 61 11.00 -1.50 6.00
C LEU A 61 12.12 -0.47 5.98
N TYR A 62 13.35 -0.94 6.03
CA TYR A 62 14.54 -0.11 5.88
C TYR A 62 15.27 -0.46 4.59
N GLU A 63 15.52 0.54 3.76
CA GLU A 63 16.27 0.39 2.52
C GLU A 63 17.67 0.96 2.68
N ASP A 64 18.67 0.10 2.58
CA ASP A 64 20.06 0.45 2.87
C ASP A 64 20.66 1.49 1.92
N SER A 65 20.24 1.51 0.66
CA SER A 65 20.78 2.39 -0.37
C SER A 65 20.37 3.85 -0.17
N SER A 66 19.10 4.09 0.12
CA SER A 66 18.50 5.41 0.32
C SER A 66 18.55 5.85 1.78
N LYS A 67 18.86 4.91 2.69
CA LYS A 67 18.75 5.11 4.14
C LYS A 67 17.36 5.56 4.56
N ALA A 68 16.33 5.16 3.81
CA ALA A 68 14.95 5.55 4.01
C ALA A 68 14.14 4.44 4.67
N PHE A 69 13.10 4.86 5.38
CA PHE A 69 12.11 3.98 5.99
C PHE A 69 10.78 4.07 5.24
N TYR A 70 10.17 2.90 5.02
CA TYR A 70 8.96 2.73 4.24
C TYR A 70 7.89 2.07 5.09
N LEU A 71 6.63 2.48 4.92
CA LEU A 71 5.50 1.74 5.45
C LEU A 71 4.89 0.90 4.33
N ALA A 72 4.83 -0.40 4.58
CA ALA A 72 4.08 -1.33 3.75
C ALA A 72 2.92 -1.89 4.57
N VAL A 73 1.73 -1.93 3.96
CA VAL A 73 0.59 -2.68 4.50
C VAL A 73 0.20 -3.72 3.47
N HIS A 74 -0.09 -4.93 3.89
CA HIS A 74 -0.31 -6.06 3.02
C HIS A 74 -1.64 -6.67 3.43
N LYS A 75 -2.46 -7.05 2.47
CA LYS A 75 -3.56 -7.98 2.75
C LYS A 75 -3.01 -9.39 2.90
N ARG A 76 -3.75 -10.24 3.60
CA ARG A 76 -3.47 -11.68 3.74
C ARG A 76 -3.32 -12.42 2.41
N ASP A 77 -4.00 -11.95 1.37
CA ASP A 77 -3.90 -12.49 0.01
C ASP A 77 -2.58 -12.14 -0.71
N GLY A 78 -1.68 -11.39 -0.05
CA GLY A 78 -0.41 -10.94 -0.59
C GLY A 78 -0.47 -9.60 -1.31
N THR A 79 -1.66 -9.00 -1.49
CA THR A 79 -1.82 -7.68 -2.11
C THR A 79 -1.10 -6.63 -1.26
N ARG A 80 -0.10 -5.97 -1.84
CA ARG A 80 0.69 -4.96 -1.16
C ARG A 80 0.13 -3.55 -1.40
N LEU A 81 -0.17 -2.87 -0.31
CA LEU A 81 -0.51 -1.44 -0.21
C LEU A 81 0.73 -0.72 0.32
N ILE A 82 1.63 -0.28 -0.57
CA ILE A 82 2.80 0.50 -0.16
C ILE A 82 2.35 1.94 0.05
N VAL A 83 2.53 2.46 1.26
CA VAL A 83 2.15 3.84 1.55
C VAL A 83 3.35 4.55 2.13
N ASP A 84 4.00 5.28 1.22
CA ASP A 84 4.99 6.32 1.48
C ASP A 84 6.44 5.86 1.69
N SER A 85 7.35 6.65 1.12
CA SER A 85 8.74 6.26 0.84
C SER A 85 9.78 6.88 1.76
N ASN A 86 9.42 7.89 2.56
CA ASN A 86 10.38 8.49 3.49
C ASN A 86 9.68 9.34 4.56
N PHE A 87 9.10 8.70 5.59
CA PHE A 87 8.38 9.41 6.65
C PHE A 87 9.23 9.67 7.91
N VAL A 88 10.49 9.23 7.92
CA VAL A 88 11.45 9.52 8.99
C VAL A 88 12.34 10.67 8.51
N PRO A 89 12.36 11.84 9.18
CA PRO A 89 13.35 12.88 8.87
C PRO A 89 14.76 12.29 9.04
N GLY A 90 15.67 12.66 8.15
CA GLY A 90 16.99 12.03 8.00
C GLY A 90 17.72 11.74 9.32
N ALA A 91 18.43 10.61 9.33
CA ALA A 91 19.03 9.98 10.50
C ALA A 91 19.49 10.96 11.60
N GLY A 92 18.80 10.90 12.75
CA GLY A 92 19.22 11.52 14.01
C GLY A 92 20.47 10.84 14.58
N TYR A 93 20.81 11.15 15.83
CA TYR A 93 22.06 10.69 16.46
C TYR A 93 22.11 9.18 16.76
N HIS A 94 21.00 8.45 16.63
CA HIS A 94 20.92 7.01 16.89
C HIS A 94 19.95 6.29 15.93
N GLU A 95 19.97 4.96 15.95
CA GLU A 95 18.99 4.14 15.22
C GLU A 95 17.58 4.40 15.77
N PRO A 96 16.60 4.74 14.92
CA PRO A 96 15.26 5.06 15.38
C PRO A 96 14.56 3.82 15.98
N LEU A 97 13.89 4.02 17.11
CA LEU A 97 13.06 2.99 17.73
C LEU A 97 11.61 3.16 17.28
N PHE A 98 11.09 2.11 16.65
CA PHE A 98 9.73 2.08 16.14
C PHE A 98 8.79 1.35 17.09
N LYS A 99 7.59 1.90 17.25
CA LYS A 99 6.43 1.20 17.82
C LYS A 99 5.29 1.29 16.84
N MET A 100 4.60 0.17 16.64
CA MET A 100 3.48 0.08 15.70
C MET A 100 2.32 -0.64 16.36
N CYS A 101 1.10 -0.14 16.17
CA CYS A 101 -0.11 -0.82 16.62
C CYS A 101 -1.29 -0.49 15.71
N TRP A 102 -2.24 -1.43 15.64
CA TRP A 102 -3.52 -1.23 14.99
C TRP A 102 -4.51 -0.57 15.95
N ASP A 103 -5.46 0.23 15.42
CA ASP A 103 -6.66 0.53 16.19
C ASP A 103 -7.51 -0.73 16.43
N LYS A 104 -8.48 -0.59 17.33
CA LYS A 104 -9.44 -1.65 17.67
C LYS A 104 -10.25 -2.17 16.47
N ASN A 105 -10.36 -1.38 15.39
CA ASN A 105 -11.16 -1.70 14.22
C ASN A 105 -10.32 -2.17 13.02
N ASN A 106 -8.99 -2.29 13.19
CA ASN A 106 -8.02 -2.59 12.13
C ASN A 106 -8.17 -1.69 10.89
N LYS A 107 -8.56 -0.43 11.07
CA LYS A 107 -8.68 0.58 10.01
C LYS A 107 -7.49 1.51 9.97
N ASN A 108 -6.81 1.67 11.10
CA ASN A 108 -5.68 2.59 11.23
C ASN A 108 -4.47 1.88 11.82
N VAL A 109 -3.29 2.21 11.29
CA VAL A 109 -2.00 1.82 11.87
C VAL A 109 -1.37 3.05 12.48
N TYR A 110 -1.10 3.01 13.78
CA TYR A 110 -0.39 4.04 14.52
C TYR A 110 1.08 3.67 14.58
N ILE A 111 1.93 4.62 14.23
CA ILE A 111 3.38 4.47 14.25
C ILE A 111 3.93 5.54 15.17
N THR A 112 4.78 5.14 16.11
CA THR A 112 5.53 6.07 16.96
C THR A 112 7.01 5.82 16.74
N ILE A 113 7.78 6.90 16.57
CA ILE A 113 9.19 6.85 16.25
C ILE A 113 9.94 7.68 17.29
N ASP A 114 10.85 7.03 17.99
CA ASP A 114 11.82 7.68 18.87
C ASP A 114 13.14 7.78 18.09
N HIS A 115 13.47 8.97 17.60
CA HIS A 115 14.58 9.18 16.66
C HIS A 115 15.65 10.15 17.15
N ASP A 116 15.37 10.92 18.21
CA ASP A 116 16.31 11.87 18.80
C ASP A 116 16.06 12.07 20.30
N PHE A 117 17.14 12.23 21.06
CA PHE A 117 17.10 12.60 22.48
C PHE A 117 16.71 14.08 22.64
N GLY A 118 15.42 14.39 22.55
CA GLY A 118 14.89 15.70 22.98
C GLY A 118 13.80 16.30 22.10
N GLU A 119 13.65 15.87 20.85
CA GLU A 119 12.62 16.41 19.94
C GLU A 119 11.23 15.76 20.11
N GLY A 120 11.12 14.83 21.07
CA GLY A 120 9.91 14.07 21.29
C GLY A 120 9.69 12.99 20.22
N LYS A 121 8.64 12.20 20.45
CA LYS A 121 8.33 11.07 19.56
C LYS A 121 7.53 11.56 18.37
N LEU A 122 7.98 11.23 17.17
CA LEU A 122 7.15 11.40 15.98
C LEU A 122 6.01 10.40 16.04
N LYS A 123 4.82 10.81 15.62
CA LYS A 123 3.67 9.95 15.53
C LYS A 123 3.06 10.07 14.15
N PHE A 124 2.66 8.95 13.60
CA PHE A 124 1.97 8.86 12.32
C PHE A 124 0.76 7.96 12.44
N VAL A 125 -0.23 8.21 11.59
CA VAL A 125 -1.41 7.37 11.42
C VAL A 125 -1.55 7.07 9.94
N PHE A 126 -1.58 5.80 9.61
CA PHE A 126 -1.94 5.32 8.30
C PHE A 126 -3.40 4.88 8.29
N SER A 127 -4.21 5.44 7.40
CA SER A 127 -5.63 5.12 7.25
C SER A 127 -5.86 4.22 6.03
N LEU A 128 -6.46 3.05 6.23
CA LEU A 128 -6.83 2.13 5.14
C LEU A 128 -7.93 2.69 4.24
N SER A 129 -8.84 3.52 4.77
CA SER A 129 -9.92 4.09 3.97
C SER A 129 -9.43 5.21 3.05
N GLU A 130 -8.39 5.93 3.48
CA GLU A 130 -7.81 7.03 2.72
C GLU A 130 -6.55 6.63 1.94
N LEU A 131 -5.99 5.46 2.23
CA LEU A 131 -4.69 5.00 1.74
C LEU A 131 -3.61 6.07 1.92
N LYS A 132 -3.61 6.72 3.09
CA LYS A 132 -2.78 7.89 3.37
C LYS A 132 -2.11 7.78 4.73
N LEU A 133 -0.81 8.11 4.75
CA LEU A 133 -0.04 8.33 5.96
C LEU A 133 -0.11 9.81 6.35
N SER A 134 -0.41 10.09 7.61
CA SER A 134 -0.49 11.45 8.14
C SER A 134 0.32 11.57 9.43
N LYS A 135 1.12 12.63 9.56
CA LYS A 135 1.79 12.98 10.82
C LYS A 135 0.74 13.49 11.82
N VAL A 136 0.83 13.04 13.07
CA VAL A 136 -0.03 13.50 14.18
C VAL A 136 0.83 14.04 15.32
N ASN A 137 0.30 15.02 16.05
CA ASN A 137 0.99 15.66 17.18
C ASN A 137 0.84 14.83 18.48
#